data_AF-A0A397VD73-F1
#
_entry.id   AF-A0A397VD73-F1
#
_cell.length_a   1.000
_cell.length_b   1.000
_cell.length_c   1.000
_cell.angle_alpha   90.00
_cell.angle_beta   90.00
_cell.angle_gamma   90.00
#
_symmetry.space_group_name_H-M   'P 1'
#
loop_
_entity.id
_entity.type
_entity.pdbx_description
1 polymer ?
#
loop_
_entity_poly.entity_id
_entity_poly.type
_entity_poly.pdbx_seq_one_letter_code
_entity_poly.pdbx_strand_id
1 'polypeptide(L)'
;MPKLCLLSTTHGNMHLTIFTCEDDDFEWEGHRLTVGDKGDFVLCHKICENAGRHRHIDYCKTPETCESGGAKTQINPNLSTKKDYVSHRIFWERTGFEDPYSANDREEFKNCDHRCIDDKHKEKSYCTQKIFHPILDLKSKTTPDGTGYIFVDGHHVGL
;
A
#
# COMPACT_ATOMS: atom_id res chain seq x y z
N MET A 1 -4.23 9.54 -6.86
CA MET A 1 -4.52 8.10 -6.68
C MET A 1 -4.82 7.91 -5.20
N PRO A 2 -5.85 7.14 -4.81
CA PRO A 2 -6.21 7.03 -3.41
C PRO A 2 -5.10 6.27 -2.67
N LYS A 3 -4.40 6.96 -1.77
CA LYS A 3 -3.51 6.33 -0.79
C LYS A 3 -4.44 5.80 0.29
N LEU A 4 -4.74 4.50 0.27
CA LEU A 4 -5.52 3.95 1.36
C LEU A 4 -4.62 3.88 2.59
N CYS A 5 -5.04 4.55 3.66
CA CYS A 5 -4.23 4.70 4.85
C CYS A 5 -5.11 4.31 6.04
N LEU A 6 -4.86 3.12 6.56
CA LEU A 6 -5.63 2.53 7.65
C LEU A 6 -4.67 2.28 8.79
N LEU A 7 -4.93 2.89 9.96
CA LEU A 7 -4.15 2.61 11.16
C LEU A 7 -4.83 1.47 11.92
N SER A 8 -4.08 0.37 12.06
CA SER A 8 -4.31 -0.81 12.88
C SER A 8 -5.76 -1.07 13.29
N THR A 9 -6.38 -2.04 12.61
CA THR A 9 -7.57 -2.70 13.15
C THR A 9 -7.83 -4.08 12.65
N THR A 10 -8.42 -4.86 13.56
CA THR A 10 -9.33 -5.97 13.28
C THR A 10 -9.97 -5.84 11.91
N HIS A 11 -9.47 -6.64 10.98
CA HIS A 11 -10.00 -6.70 9.64
C HIS A 11 -11.32 -7.48 9.68
N GLY A 12 -12.33 -6.94 9.02
CA GLY A 12 -13.74 -7.25 9.30
C GLY A 12 -14.52 -5.96 9.50
N ASN A 13 -15.29 -5.87 10.59
CA ASN A 13 -15.93 -4.63 11.01
C ASN A 13 -14.86 -3.62 11.48
N MET A 14 -14.78 -2.48 10.80
CA MET A 14 -13.82 -1.43 11.07
C MET A 14 -14.25 -0.49 12.22
N HIS A 15 -15.15 -0.92 13.10
CA HIS A 15 -15.67 -0.12 14.23
C HIS A 15 -14.59 0.40 15.20
N LEU A 16 -13.46 -0.28 15.26
CA LEU A 16 -12.32 0.13 16.09
C LEU A 16 -11.26 0.89 15.29
N THR A 17 -11.53 1.17 14.02
CA THR A 17 -10.53 1.67 13.07
C THR A 17 -10.51 3.15 13.02
N ILE A 18 -9.30 3.70 12.96
CA ILE A 18 -9.08 5.12 12.75
C ILE A 18 -8.43 5.28 11.39
N PHE A 19 -9.08 6.05 10.52
CA PHE A 19 -8.49 6.45 9.26
C PHE A 19 -7.29 7.36 9.53
N THR A 20 -6.21 7.04 8.85
CA THR A 20 -4.98 7.83 8.81
C THR A 20 -4.72 8.17 7.36
N CYS A 21 -3.92 9.18 7.02
CA CYS A 21 -3.45 9.41 5.67
C CYS A 21 -2.25 10.36 5.70
N GLU A 22 -1.44 10.34 4.65
CA GLU A 22 -0.44 11.39 4.42
C GLU A 22 -1.10 12.74 4.13
N ASP A 23 -2.28 12.71 3.52
CA ASP A 23 -3.12 13.86 3.18
C ASP A 23 -4.24 14.02 4.22
N ASP A 24 -4.75 15.22 4.48
CA ASP A 24 -5.71 15.45 5.59
C ASP A 24 -7.11 14.82 5.35
N ASP A 25 -7.48 14.62 4.09
CA ASP A 25 -8.74 14.02 3.66
C ASP A 25 -8.61 13.21 2.36
N PHE A 26 -9.53 12.26 2.16
CA PHE A 26 -9.67 11.50 0.91
C PHE A 26 -11.13 11.17 0.61
N GLU A 27 -11.48 11.08 -0.68
CA GLU A 27 -12.81 10.62 -1.10
C GLU A 27 -12.82 9.10 -1.39
N TRP A 28 -13.82 8.42 -0.85
CA TRP A 28 -14.10 7.01 -1.11
C TRP A 28 -15.60 6.80 -1.33
N GLU A 29 -15.98 6.31 -2.52
CA GLU A 29 -17.39 6.06 -2.89
C GLU A 29 -18.35 7.22 -2.58
N GLY A 30 -17.92 8.47 -2.82
CA GLY A 30 -18.71 9.67 -2.54
C GLY A 30 -18.75 10.10 -1.07
N HIS A 31 -18.04 9.40 -0.18
CA HIS A 31 -17.82 9.78 1.21
C HIS A 31 -16.45 10.45 1.33
N ARG A 32 -16.42 11.67 1.88
CA ARG A 32 -15.16 12.33 2.26
C ARG A 32 -14.77 11.87 3.65
N LEU A 33 -13.64 11.20 3.75
CA LEU A 33 -13.06 10.68 4.98
C LEU A 33 -11.88 11.54 5.39
N THR A 34 -11.77 11.82 6.67
CA THR A 34 -10.73 12.64 7.27
C THR A 34 -9.89 11.84 8.24
N VAL A 35 -8.66 12.29 8.45
CA VAL A 35 -7.78 11.70 9.47
C VAL A 35 -8.46 11.77 10.84
N GLY A 36 -8.61 10.63 11.50
CA GLY A 36 -9.28 10.52 12.80
C GLY A 36 -10.69 9.95 12.74
N ASP A 37 -11.30 9.84 11.55
CA ASP A 37 -12.63 9.24 11.39
C ASP A 37 -12.61 7.76 11.77
N LYS A 38 -13.72 7.30 12.37
CA LYS A 38 -13.90 5.89 12.73
C LYS A 38 -14.42 5.07 11.56
N GLY A 39 -13.93 3.85 11.41
CA GLY A 39 -14.35 2.91 10.35
C GLY A 39 -15.72 2.26 10.55
N ASP A 40 -16.56 2.77 11.45
CA ASP A 40 -17.86 2.20 11.86
C ASP A 40 -18.79 1.83 10.70
N PHE A 41 -18.64 2.48 9.55
CA PHE A 41 -19.51 2.35 8.39
C PHE A 41 -18.91 1.51 7.25
N VAL A 42 -17.71 0.92 7.41
CA VAL A 42 -17.05 0.21 6.31
C VAL A 42 -16.47 -1.15 6.71
N LEU A 43 -16.52 -2.09 5.77
CA LEU A 43 -15.78 -3.34 5.87
C LEU A 43 -14.45 -3.19 5.14
N CYS A 44 -13.35 -3.55 5.80
CA CYS A 44 -11.99 -3.43 5.24
C CYS A 44 -11.89 -4.09 3.86
N HIS A 45 -12.51 -5.27 3.71
CA HIS A 45 -12.45 -5.99 2.45
C HIS A 45 -13.11 -5.24 1.27
N LYS A 46 -14.13 -4.40 1.53
CA LYS A 46 -14.80 -3.62 0.48
C LYS A 46 -13.99 -2.41 0.05
N ILE A 47 -13.31 -1.76 0.99
CA ILE A 47 -12.41 -0.67 0.63
C ILE A 47 -11.25 -1.20 -0.20
N CYS A 48 -10.62 -2.28 0.27
CA CYS A 48 -9.42 -2.84 -0.36
C CYS A 48 -9.71 -3.43 -1.75
N GLU A 49 -10.88 -4.05 -1.98
CA GLU A 49 -11.31 -4.56 -3.29
C GLU A 49 -11.38 -3.43 -4.33
N ASN A 50 -11.92 -2.26 -3.94
CA ASN A 50 -12.08 -1.12 -4.85
C ASN A 50 -10.84 -0.21 -4.94
N ALA A 51 -10.00 -0.20 -3.90
CA ALA A 51 -8.75 0.57 -3.88
C ALA A 51 -7.66 -0.05 -4.79
N GLY A 52 -7.75 -1.36 -5.06
CA GLY A 52 -6.74 -2.09 -5.81
C GLY A 52 -5.48 -2.30 -4.98
N ARG A 53 -4.31 -2.36 -5.64
CA ARG A 53 -3.01 -2.49 -4.94
C ARG A 53 -2.77 -1.25 -4.06
N HIS A 54 -2.41 -1.47 -2.79
CA HIS A 54 -2.10 -0.41 -1.83
C HIS A 54 -1.28 -0.93 -0.64
N ARG A 55 -0.69 0.00 0.12
CA ARG A 55 0.05 -0.23 1.36
C ARG A 55 -0.78 0.13 2.59
N HIS A 56 -0.54 -0.55 3.70
CA HIS A 56 -1.07 -0.16 5.01
C HIS A 56 -0.03 0.66 5.77
N ILE A 57 -0.49 1.43 6.76
CA ILE A 57 0.38 2.19 7.65
C ILE A 57 0.18 1.65 9.05
N ASP A 58 1.24 1.14 9.66
CA ASP A 58 1.18 0.55 10.99
C ASP A 58 2.33 1.03 11.87
N TYR A 59 2.20 0.86 13.18
CA TYR A 59 3.27 1.15 14.09
C TYR A 59 4.47 0.23 13.86
N CYS A 60 5.66 0.81 14.02
CA CYS A 60 6.91 0.06 14.03
C CYS A 60 6.88 -0.95 15.17
N LYS A 61 7.21 -2.23 14.90
CA LYS A 61 7.36 -3.23 15.98
C LYS A 61 8.57 -2.90 16.86
N THR A 62 9.66 -2.44 16.25
CA THR A 62 10.85 -1.93 16.96
C THR A 62 11.29 -0.61 16.32
N PRO A 63 11.93 0.31 17.08
CA PRO A 63 12.43 1.57 16.53
C PRO A 63 13.37 1.39 15.32
N GLU A 64 14.16 0.32 15.33
CA GLU A 64 15.12 -0.09 14.29
C GLU A 64 14.43 -0.54 12.99
N THR A 65 13.24 -1.16 13.09
CA THR A 65 12.46 -1.62 11.91
C THR A 65 12.14 -0.46 10.96
N CYS A 66 12.05 0.76 11.49
CA CYS A 66 11.64 1.94 10.74
C CYS A 66 12.78 2.83 10.24
N GLU A 67 14.04 2.45 10.48
CA GLU A 67 15.19 3.29 10.10
C GLU A 67 15.62 3.13 8.64
N SER A 68 15.22 2.04 7.99
CA SER A 68 15.66 1.69 6.63
C SER A 68 14.59 1.82 5.55
N GLY A 69 13.32 2.04 5.91
CA GLY A 69 12.21 2.12 4.94
C GLY A 69 10.93 2.80 5.41
N GLY A 70 10.94 3.38 6.62
CA GLY A 70 9.76 3.95 7.27
C GLY A 70 9.01 4.99 6.45
N ALA A 71 7.71 5.13 6.74
CA ALA A 71 6.94 6.30 6.28
C ALA A 71 7.69 7.56 6.73
N LYS A 72 8.23 8.32 5.78
CA LYS A 72 9.13 9.46 6.06
C LYS A 72 8.45 10.63 6.75
N THR A 73 7.11 10.61 6.80
CA THR A 73 6.28 11.67 7.33
C THR A 73 5.76 11.29 8.71
N GLN A 74 5.63 12.27 9.60
CA GLN A 74 4.87 12.10 10.84
C GLN A 74 3.40 12.00 10.48
N ILE A 75 2.86 10.78 10.51
CA ILE A 75 1.49 10.51 10.11
C ILE A 75 0.62 10.45 11.37
N ASN A 76 -0.55 11.10 11.34
CA ASN A 76 -1.53 11.06 12.44
C ASN A 76 -2.27 9.72 12.52
N PRO A 77 -2.89 9.36 13.65
CA PRO A 77 -2.72 9.93 14.98
C PRO A 77 -1.36 9.57 15.59
N ASN A 78 -0.91 10.37 16.57
CA ASN A 78 0.35 10.18 17.31
C ASN A 78 1.61 10.41 16.46
N LEU A 79 1.91 11.68 16.16
CA LEU A 79 3.09 12.13 15.40
C LEU A 79 4.43 11.74 16.04
N SER A 80 4.44 11.50 17.36
CA SER A 80 5.62 11.09 18.13
C SER A 80 5.98 9.61 17.96
N THR A 81 5.03 8.78 17.54
CA THR A 81 5.24 7.34 17.39
C THR A 81 5.61 7.02 15.94
N LYS A 82 6.79 6.42 15.75
CA LYS A 82 7.26 5.99 14.42
C LYS A 82 6.25 5.00 13.80
N LYS A 83 6.02 5.14 12.50
CA LYS A 83 5.16 4.25 11.70
C LYS A 83 5.91 3.78 10.45
N ASP A 84 5.50 2.65 9.92
CA ASP A 84 6.01 2.07 8.69
C ASP A 84 4.89 1.75 7.72
N TYR A 85 5.26 1.64 6.46
CA TYR A 85 4.44 0.96 5.48
C TYR A 85 4.54 -0.55 5.69
N VAL A 86 3.39 -1.21 5.76
CA VAL A 86 3.31 -2.67 5.85
C VAL A 86 2.50 -3.21 4.69
N SER A 87 2.89 -4.38 4.20
CA SER A 87 2.13 -5.09 3.18
C SER A 87 0.91 -5.73 3.81
N HIS A 88 -0.10 -6.03 2.99
CA HIS A 88 -1.26 -6.80 3.40
C HIS A 88 -0.88 -8.09 4.14
N ARG A 89 0.10 -8.83 3.63
CA ARG A 89 0.60 -10.05 4.28
C ARG A 89 1.05 -9.79 5.72
N ILE A 90 1.93 -8.80 5.92
CA ILE A 90 2.45 -8.47 7.26
C ILE A 90 1.31 -7.99 8.16
N PHE A 91 0.39 -7.21 7.60
CA PHE A 91 -0.77 -6.71 8.32
C PHE A 91 -1.67 -7.86 8.81
N TRP A 92 -2.05 -8.79 7.93
CA TRP A 92 -2.88 -9.95 8.26
C TRP A 92 -2.22 -10.88 9.27
N GLU A 93 -0.92 -11.15 9.12
CA GLU A 93 -0.13 -11.94 10.07
C GLU A 93 -0.15 -11.30 11.48
N ARG A 94 -0.14 -9.96 11.57
CA ARG A 94 -0.18 -9.24 12.85
C ARG A 94 -1.57 -9.26 13.50
N THR A 95 -2.62 -9.14 12.70
CA THR A 95 -4.00 -9.05 13.21
C THR A 95 -4.67 -10.41 13.40
N GLY A 96 -4.02 -11.50 12.97
CA GLY A 96 -4.63 -12.83 12.92
C GLY A 96 -5.82 -12.88 11.95
N PHE A 97 -5.80 -12.04 10.92
CA PHE A 97 -6.92 -11.94 10.00
C PHE A 97 -6.86 -13.05 8.95
N GLU A 98 -7.95 -13.82 8.86
CA GLU A 98 -8.16 -14.76 7.77
C GLU A 98 -8.72 -14.04 6.56
N ASP A 99 -7.91 -14.03 5.51
CA ASP A 99 -8.20 -13.23 4.33
C ASP A 99 -9.31 -13.85 3.44
N PRO A 100 -10.46 -13.17 3.24
CA PRO A 100 -11.53 -13.62 2.36
C PRO A 100 -11.18 -13.48 0.87
N TYR A 101 -10.05 -12.86 0.53
CA TYR A 101 -9.62 -12.71 -0.86
C TYR A 101 -9.19 -14.02 -1.49
N SER A 102 -9.34 -14.08 -2.82
CA SER A 102 -8.86 -15.21 -3.60
C SER A 102 -7.33 -15.32 -3.52
N ALA A 103 -6.78 -16.50 -3.83
CA ALA A 103 -5.33 -16.66 -3.92
C ALA A 103 -4.70 -15.67 -4.94
N ASN A 104 -5.42 -15.33 -6.01
CA ASN A 104 -4.94 -14.41 -7.02
C ASN A 104 -4.85 -12.96 -6.49
N ASP A 105 -5.92 -12.48 -5.85
CA ASP A 105 -5.95 -11.12 -5.29
C ASP A 105 -4.90 -10.94 -4.20
N ARG A 106 -4.65 -11.99 -3.42
CA ARG A 106 -3.59 -12.01 -2.40
C ARG A 106 -2.20 -11.87 -2.97
N GLU A 107 -1.91 -12.46 -4.13
CA GLU A 107 -0.64 -12.22 -4.81
C GLU A 107 -0.60 -10.82 -5.43
N GLU A 108 -1.72 -10.35 -5.97
CA GLU A 108 -1.82 -9.04 -6.60
C GLU A 108 -1.58 -7.90 -5.61
N PHE A 109 -2.13 -7.97 -4.39
CA PHE A 109 -1.93 -6.97 -3.34
C PHE A 109 -0.51 -6.94 -2.76
N LYS A 110 0.37 -7.86 -3.15
CA LYS A 110 1.80 -7.80 -2.81
C LYS A 110 2.60 -6.97 -3.79
N ASN A 111 2.03 -6.58 -4.93
CA ASN A 111 2.76 -5.87 -5.98
C ASN A 111 2.80 -4.36 -5.75
N CYS A 112 3.78 -3.69 -6.37
CA CYS A 112 3.98 -2.26 -6.29
C CYS A 112 2.88 -1.48 -7.02
N ASP A 113 2.49 -0.35 -6.43
CA ASP A 113 1.46 0.57 -6.96
C ASP A 113 1.99 1.49 -8.07
N HIS A 114 3.30 1.43 -8.37
CA HIS A 114 3.90 2.23 -9.41
C HIS A 114 3.29 1.87 -10.77
N ARG A 115 2.70 2.87 -11.41
CA ARG A 115 2.05 2.75 -12.71
C ARG A 115 2.92 3.35 -13.79
N CYS A 116 3.01 2.67 -14.92
CA CYS A 116 3.60 3.22 -16.13
C CYS A 116 3.00 4.60 -16.47
N ILE A 117 3.87 5.57 -16.70
CA ILE A 117 3.50 6.95 -17.04
C ILE A 117 3.45 7.21 -18.55
N ASP A 118 3.84 6.23 -19.38
CA ASP A 118 3.84 6.39 -20.84
C ASP A 118 2.42 6.20 -21.40
N ASP A 119 1.92 7.26 -22.03
CA ASP A 119 0.58 7.32 -22.62
C ASP A 119 0.36 6.34 -23.79
N LYS A 120 1.42 5.72 -24.33
CA LYS A 120 1.33 4.71 -25.40
C LYS A 120 0.72 3.40 -24.94
N HIS A 121 0.72 3.13 -23.65
CA HIS A 121 0.13 1.92 -23.10
C HIS A 121 -1.40 2.05 -23.07
N LYS A 122 -2.09 1.41 -24.03
CA LYS A 122 -3.57 1.36 -24.09
C LYS A 122 -4.18 0.71 -22.84
N GLU A 123 -3.49 -0.27 -22.26
CA GLU A 123 -3.79 -0.86 -20.96
C GLU A 123 -2.73 -0.41 -19.95
N LYS A 124 -3.18 0.10 -18.80
CA LYS A 124 -2.29 0.63 -17.75
C LYS A 124 -1.42 -0.50 -17.20
N SER A 125 -0.14 -0.54 -17.56
CA SER A 125 0.81 -1.50 -17.00
C SER A 125 1.29 -1.02 -15.62
N TYR A 126 1.18 -1.90 -14.63
CA TYR A 126 1.69 -1.68 -13.28
C TYR A 126 3.00 -2.44 -13.08
N CYS A 127 3.81 -1.94 -12.16
CA CYS A 127 5.00 -2.65 -11.70
C CYS A 127 4.63 -4.05 -11.21
N THR A 128 5.36 -5.07 -11.68
CA THR A 128 5.13 -6.48 -11.30
C THR A 128 5.99 -6.91 -10.12
N GLN A 129 6.81 -6.01 -9.58
CA GLN A 129 7.66 -6.28 -8.43
C GLN A 129 6.87 -6.14 -7.12
N LYS A 130 7.39 -6.74 -6.05
CA LYS A 130 6.80 -6.65 -4.70
C LYS A 130 6.78 -5.21 -4.20
N ILE A 131 5.76 -4.83 -3.44
CA ILE A 131 5.47 -3.46 -2.97
C ILE A 131 6.64 -2.76 -2.26
N PHE A 132 7.53 -3.55 -1.66
CA PHE A 132 8.81 -3.08 -1.09
C PHE A 132 9.94 -3.77 -1.84
N HIS A 133 10.33 -3.22 -2.99
CA HIS A 133 11.46 -3.68 -3.78
C HIS A 133 12.53 -2.57 -3.86
N PRO A 134 13.82 -2.92 -3.96
CA PRO A 134 14.85 -1.93 -4.26
C PRO A 134 14.65 -1.37 -5.67
N ILE A 135 15.03 -0.10 -5.85
CA ILE A 135 15.08 0.54 -7.17
C ILE A 135 16.13 -0.20 -8.02
N LEU A 136 15.81 -0.49 -9.28
CA LEU A 136 16.82 -1.06 -10.18
C LEU A 136 17.79 0.02 -10.65
N ASP A 137 19.08 -0.30 -10.67
CA ASP A 137 20.08 0.57 -11.28
C ASP A 137 19.79 0.66 -12.79
N LEU A 138 19.67 1.87 -13.32
CA LEU A 138 19.55 2.14 -14.76
C LEU A 138 20.72 1.54 -15.58
N LYS A 139 21.87 1.32 -14.95
CA LYS A 139 23.03 0.66 -15.56
C LYS A 139 22.92 -0.86 -15.58
N SER A 140 21.98 -1.43 -14.82
CA SER A 140 21.59 -2.84 -14.92
C SER A 140 20.99 -3.07 -16.31
N LYS A 141 21.77 -3.65 -17.22
CA LYS A 141 21.32 -3.99 -18.59
C LYS A 141 20.23 -5.07 -18.63
N THR A 142 19.91 -5.68 -17.49
CA THR A 142 19.01 -6.82 -17.38
C THR A 142 17.83 -6.44 -16.49
N THR A 143 16.62 -6.54 -17.05
CA THR A 143 15.41 -6.65 -16.24
C THR A 143 15.41 -8.02 -15.54
N PRO A 144 14.78 -8.15 -14.36
CA PRO A 144 14.74 -9.42 -13.62
C PRO A 144 14.31 -10.63 -14.45
N ASP A 145 13.42 -10.41 -15.42
CA ASP A 145 12.79 -11.47 -16.23
C ASP A 145 13.19 -11.41 -17.72
N GLY A 146 14.11 -10.51 -18.09
CA GLY A 146 14.55 -10.32 -19.49
C GLY A 146 13.52 -9.66 -20.42
N THR A 147 12.35 -9.30 -19.91
CA THR A 147 11.28 -8.54 -20.58
C THR A 147 10.97 -7.28 -19.78
N GLY A 148 10.24 -6.31 -20.35
CA GLY A 148 9.82 -5.09 -19.65
C GLY A 148 10.67 -3.84 -19.93
N TYR A 149 10.36 -2.76 -19.22
CA TYR A 149 11.05 -1.46 -19.28
C TYR A 149 11.45 -0.99 -17.88
N ILE A 150 12.63 -0.37 -17.76
CA ILE A 150 13.09 0.31 -16.54
C ILE A 150 12.95 1.82 -16.75
N PHE A 151 12.19 2.48 -15.87
CA PHE A 151 11.99 3.93 -15.89
C PHE A 151 13.19 4.69 -15.32
N VAL A 152 13.23 6.00 -15.56
CA VAL A 152 14.28 6.91 -15.05
C VAL A 152 14.37 6.95 -13.52
N ASP A 153 13.28 6.60 -12.84
CA ASP A 153 13.23 6.45 -11.39
C ASP A 153 13.58 5.02 -10.92
N GLY A 154 13.95 4.14 -11.86
CA GLY A 154 14.40 2.76 -11.69
C GLY A 154 13.29 1.75 -11.39
N HIS A 155 12.02 2.10 -11.63
CA HIS A 155 10.92 1.12 -11.59
C HIS A 155 10.94 0.22 -12.82
N HIS A 156 10.81 -1.08 -12.59
CA HIS A 156 10.63 -2.07 -13.64
C HIS A 156 9.16 -2.41 -13.83
N VAL A 157 8.69 -2.26 -15.07
CA VAL A 157 7.35 -2.68 -15.47
C VAL A 157 7.49 -3.82 -16.48
N GLY A 158 6.92 -4.98 -16.15
CA GLY A 158 6.89 -6.14 -17.04
C GLY A 158 6.07 -5.86 -18.31
N LEU A 159 6.40 -6.56 -19.39
CA LEU A 159 5.64 -6.60 -20.64
C LEU A 159 4.53 -7.64 -20.58
#